data_AF-A0A2A2FCJ2-F1
#
_entry.id   AF-A0A2A2FCJ2-F1
#
_cell.length_a   1.000
_cell.length_b   1.000
_cell.length_c   1.000
_cell.angle_alpha   90.00
_cell.angle_beta   90.00
_cell.angle_gamma   90.00
#
_symmetry.space_group_name_H-M   'P 1'
#
loop_
_entity.id
_entity.type
_entity.pdbx_description
1 polymer ?
#
loop_
_entity_poly.entity_id
_entity_poly.type
_entity_poly.pdbx_seq_one_letter_code
_entity_poly.pdbx_strand_id
1 'polypeptide(L)'
;MGFFSEIKEDVVGFVRDPTDEQKALFVAVVVMAIADRALWWIDFPFVVRTTAAVGIGFLGLFVASYLLTGQFVPPDGDADEEEYVDEMDP
;
A
#
# COMPACT_ATOMS: atom_id res chain seq x y z
N MET A 1 20.92 3.62 15.30
CA MET A 1 20.98 4.91 16.04
C MET A 1 21.46 6.02 15.11
N GLY A 2 20.61 6.32 14.14
CA GLY A 2 20.87 7.32 13.11
C GLY A 2 19.81 7.15 12.04
N PHE A 3 19.09 8.22 11.72
CA PHE A 3 17.97 8.21 10.76
C PHE A 3 18.26 7.42 9.47
N PHE A 4 19.48 7.53 8.94
CA PHE A 4 19.90 6.77 7.75
C PHE A 4 20.14 5.27 7.99
N SER A 5 20.52 4.86 9.21
CA SER A 5 20.65 3.44 9.55
C SER A 5 19.28 2.78 9.66
N GLU A 6 18.30 3.47 10.24
CA GLU A 6 16.92 3.00 10.36
C GLU A 6 16.27 2.83 8.98
N ILE A 7 16.34 3.84 8.11
CA ILE A 7 15.84 3.71 6.72
C ILE A 7 16.51 2.53 5.98
N LYS A 8 17.82 2.35 6.17
CA LYS A 8 18.53 1.24 5.54
C LYS A 8 18.04 -0.10 6.10
N GLU A 9 17.85 -0.20 7.40
CA GLU A 9 17.33 -1.41 8.06
C GLU A 9 15.92 -1.73 7.58
N ASP A 10 15.04 -0.74 7.45
CA ASP A 10 13.69 -0.90 6.91
C ASP A 10 13.69 -1.37 5.46
N VAL A 11 14.51 -0.76 4.60
CA VAL A 11 14.64 -1.17 3.19
C VAL A 11 15.21 -2.58 3.08
N VAL A 12 16.20 -2.92 3.92
CA VAL A 12 16.78 -4.28 3.95
C VAL A 12 15.74 -5.29 4.46
N GLY A 13 14.95 -4.93 5.47
CA GLY A 13 13.83 -5.72 5.99
C GLY A 13 12.79 -5.97 4.90
N PHE A 14 12.28 -4.91 4.28
CA PHE A 14 11.34 -4.99 3.16
C PHE A 14 11.83 -5.89 2.01
N VAL A 15 13.12 -5.85 1.68
CA VAL A 15 13.67 -6.67 0.59
C VAL A 15 13.89 -8.13 0.99
N ARG A 16 14.24 -8.40 2.25
CA ARG A 16 14.63 -9.75 2.70
C ARG A 16 13.49 -10.54 3.31
N ASP A 17 12.63 -9.89 4.06
CA ASP A 17 11.52 -10.49 4.79
C ASP A 17 10.39 -9.47 5.01
N PRO A 18 9.65 -9.11 3.94
CA PRO A 18 8.58 -8.13 4.04
C PRO A 18 7.37 -8.67 4.81
N THR A 19 6.70 -7.79 5.55
CA THR A 19 5.39 -8.08 6.16
C THR A 19 4.31 -8.25 5.10
N ASP A 20 3.17 -8.87 5.44
CA ASP A 20 2.08 -9.04 4.49
C ASP A 20 1.42 -7.72 4.09
N GLU A 21 1.38 -6.75 5.02
CA GLU A 21 0.97 -5.37 4.72
C GLU A 21 1.90 -4.72 3.69
N GLN A 22 3.21 -4.79 3.91
CA GLN A 22 4.21 -4.25 2.99
C GLN A 22 4.13 -4.90 1.60
N LYS A 23 3.88 -6.21 1.54
CA LYS A 23 3.63 -6.92 0.27
C LYS A 23 2.38 -6.38 -0.42
N ALA A 24 1.27 -6.20 0.30
CA ALA A 24 0.03 -5.68 -0.25
C ALA A 24 0.20 -4.24 -0.78
N LEU A 25 0.87 -3.38 -0.02
CA LEU A 25 1.19 -2.01 -0.42
C LEU A 25 2.10 -1.97 -1.66
N PHE A 26 3.11 -2.83 -1.72
CA PHE A 26 3.96 -2.95 -2.90
C PHE A 26 3.16 -3.37 -4.14
N VAL A 27 2.27 -4.36 -4.01
CA VAL A 27 1.39 -4.78 -5.10
C VAL A 27 0.49 -3.62 -5.54
N ALA A 28 -0.09 -2.86 -4.61
CA ALA A 28 -0.92 -1.69 -4.93
C ALA A 28 -0.16 -0.64 -5.76
N VAL A 29 1.10 -0.35 -5.39
CA VAL A 29 1.98 0.56 -6.14
C VAL A 29 2.26 0.03 -7.55
N VAL A 30 2.59 -1.26 -7.68
CA VAL A 30 2.85 -1.89 -8.97
C VAL A 30 1.60 -1.86 -9.86
N VAL A 31 0.44 -2.19 -9.31
CA VAL A 31 -0.85 -2.15 -10.02
C VAL A 31 -1.18 -0.73 -10.49
N MET A 32 -0.98 0.28 -9.63
CA MET A 32 -1.16 1.69 -10.00
C MET A 32 -0.24 2.11 -11.15
N ALA A 33 1.04 1.73 -11.10
CA ALA A 33 2.00 2.06 -12.16
C ALA A 33 1.64 1.41 -13.50
N ILE A 34 1.19 0.15 -13.49
CA ILE A 34 0.71 -0.55 -14.68
C ILE A 34 -0.57 0.14 -15.20
N ALA A 35 -1.50 0.50 -14.31
CA ALA A 35 -2.75 1.16 -14.68
C ALA A 35 -2.50 2.53 -15.32
N ASP A 36 -1.65 3.38 -14.75
CA ASP A 36 -1.29 4.66 -15.36
C ASP A 36 -0.66 4.45 -16.75
N ARG A 37 0.26 3.48 -16.88
CA ARG A 37 0.91 3.19 -18.17
C ARG A 37 -0.04 2.66 -19.22
N ALA A 38 -1.03 1.85 -18.82
CA ALA A 38 -2.05 1.30 -19.71
C ALA A 38 -3.03 2.39 -20.17
N LEU A 39 -3.50 3.22 -19.24
CA LEU A 39 -4.40 4.33 -19.53
C LEU A 39 -3.71 5.45 -20.32
N TRP A 40 -2.37 5.51 -20.33
CA TRP A 40 -1.61 6.43 -21.18
C TRP A 40 -1.85 6.21 -22.68
N TRP A 41 -2.30 5.03 -23.09
CA TRP A 41 -2.68 4.74 -24.48
C TRP A 41 -4.11 5.17 -24.84
N ILE A 42 -4.83 5.78 -23.90
CA ILE A 42 -6.18 6.29 -24.09
C ILE A 42 -6.13 7.81 -23.95
N ASP A 43 -6.86 8.53 -24.83
CA ASP A 43 -6.94 9.99 -24.84
C ASP A 43 -7.82 10.56 -23.70
N PHE A 44 -7.47 10.23 -22.46
CA PHE A 44 -8.08 10.84 -21.28
C PHE A 44 -7.30 12.06 -20.79
N PRO A 45 -7.99 13.06 -20.20
CA PRO A 45 -7.33 14.13 -19.47
C PRO A 45 -6.43 13.56 -18.36
N PHE A 46 -5.27 14.18 -18.15
CA PHE A 46 -4.27 13.72 -17.16
C PHE A 46 -4.87 13.43 -15.79
N VAL A 47 -5.71 14.34 -15.28
CA VAL A 47 -6.35 14.21 -13.96
C VAL A 47 -7.23 12.97 -13.88
N VAL A 48 -8.03 12.69 -14.92
CA VAL A 48 -8.91 11.52 -14.96
C VAL A 48 -8.09 10.23 -14.98
N ARG A 49 -7.01 10.22 -15.77
CA ARG A 49 -6.10 9.07 -15.85
C ARG A 49 -5.47 8.78 -14.49
N THR A 50 -4.90 9.80 -13.84
CA THR A 50 -4.19 9.60 -12.57
C THR A 50 -5.14 9.21 -11.47
N THR A 51 -6.32 9.82 -11.37
CA THR A 51 -7.35 9.40 -10.40
C THR A 51 -7.80 7.96 -10.64
N ALA A 52 -8.01 7.55 -11.90
CA ALA A 52 -8.36 6.17 -12.22
C ALA A 52 -7.24 5.19 -11.86
N ALA A 53 -5.98 5.54 -12.14
CA ALA A 53 -4.83 4.70 -11.78
C ALA A 53 -4.71 4.53 -10.27
N VAL A 54 -4.90 5.59 -9.48
CA VAL A 54 -4.92 5.52 -8.01
C VAL A 54 -6.06 4.62 -7.53
N GLY A 55 -7.27 4.77 -8.10
CA GLY A 55 -8.42 3.93 -7.76
C GLY A 55 -8.17 2.44 -8.08
N ILE A 56 -7.53 2.14 -9.21
CA ILE A 56 -7.15 0.77 -9.59
C ILE A 56 -6.07 0.23 -8.63
N GLY A 57 -5.09 1.06 -8.24
CA GLY A 57 -4.12 0.71 -7.20
C GLY A 57 -4.78 0.36 -5.88
N PHE A 58 -5.78 1.14 -5.47
CA PHE A 58 -6.55 0.89 -4.25
C PHE A 58 -7.33 -0.43 -4.35
N LEU A 59 -7.99 -0.73 -5.47
CA LEU A 59 -8.61 -2.04 -5.69
C LEU A 59 -7.59 -3.20 -5.65
N GLY A 60 -6.41 -2.98 -6.22
CA GLY A 60 -5.29 -3.91 -6.17
C GLY A 60 -4.87 -4.23 -4.74
N LEU A 61 -4.89 -3.25 -3.82
CA LEU A 61 -4.61 -3.43 -2.41
C LEU A 61 -5.57 -4.44 -1.76
N PHE A 62 -6.89 -4.27 -1.94
CA PHE A 62 -7.88 -5.18 -1.33
C PHE A 62 -7.76 -6.60 -1.86
N VAL A 63 -7.53 -6.74 -3.17
CA VAL A 63 -7.33 -8.04 -3.79
C VAL A 63 -6.05 -8.70 -3.27
N ALA A 64 -4.95 -7.95 -3.20
CA ALA A 64 -3.67 -8.45 -2.69
C ALA A 64 -3.77 -8.87 -1.22
N SER A 65 -4.39 -8.02 -0.38
CA SER A 65 -4.65 -8.33 1.03
C SER A 65 -5.44 -9.63 1.16
N TYR A 66 -6.54 -9.77 0.42
CA TYR A 66 -7.37 -10.96 0.48
C TYR A 66 -6.60 -12.23 0.13
N LEU A 67 -5.72 -12.16 -0.88
CA LEU A 67 -4.91 -13.31 -1.29
C LEU A 67 -3.79 -13.65 -0.29
N LEU A 68 -3.25 -12.66 0.41
CA LEU A 68 -2.16 -12.85 1.38
C LEU A 68 -2.69 -13.30 2.75
N THR A 69 -3.77 -12.70 3.23
CA THR A 69 -4.22 -12.83 4.63
C THR A 69 -5.62 -13.44 4.78
N GLY A 70 -6.37 -13.57 3.68
CA GLY A 70 -7.78 -13.97 3.70
C GLY A 70 -8.75 -12.84 4.08
N GLN A 71 -8.25 -11.62 4.31
CA GLN A 71 -9.03 -10.43 4.65
C GLN A 71 -8.86 -9.35 3.58
N PHE A 72 -9.93 -8.66 3.21
CA PHE A 72 -9.87 -7.60 2.20
C PHE A 72 -9.12 -6.35 2.69
N VAL A 73 -9.07 -6.12 3.99
CA VAL A 73 -8.33 -5.01 4.58
C VAL A 73 -6.95 -5.52 4.98
N PRO A 74 -5.85 -4.85 4.58
CA PRO A 74 -4.52 -5.19 5.06
C PRO A 74 -4.51 -5.21 6.60
N PRO A 75 -3.84 -6.20 7.21
CA PRO A 75 -3.65 -6.18 8.66
C PRO A 75 -2.78 -4.97 9.02
N ASP A 76 -3.11 -4.30 10.12
CA ASP A 76 -2.24 -3.26 10.70
C ASP A 76 -0.96 -3.95 11.20
N GLY A 77 0.15 -3.77 10.49
CA GLY A 77 1.43 -4.32 10.89
C GLY A 77 2.04 -3.47 12.00
N ASP A 78 2.30 -4.07 13.17
CA ASP A 78 2.91 -3.42 14.35
C ASP A 78 2.45 -1.96 14.56
N ALA A 79 1.19 -1.65 14.28
CA ALA A 79 0.59 -0.43 14.78
C ALA A 79 0.51 -0.65 16.29
N ASP A 80 1.42 0.00 17.03
CA ASP A 80 1.38 0.03 18.49
C ASP A 80 -0.09 0.16 18.92
N GLU A 81 -0.63 -0.88 19.56
CA GLU A 81 -2.04 -0.95 20.01
C GLU A 81 -2.42 0.22 20.96
N GLU A 82 -1.46 1.11 21.26
CA GLU A 82 -1.60 2.29 22.12
C GLU A 82 -2.17 3.54 21.41
N GLU A 83 -2.28 3.60 20.08
CA GLU A 83 -2.82 4.80 19.37
C GLU A 83 -4.30 4.70 18.97
N TYR A 84 -5.03 3.70 19.48
CA TYR A 84 -6.50 3.63 19.35
C TYR A 84 -7.20 3.52 20.70
N VAL A 85 -6.80 4.35 21.68
CA VAL A 85 -7.71 4.68 22.78
C VAL A 85 -8.73 5.67 22.22
N ASP A 86 -9.93 5.17 22.01
CA ASP A 86 -11.12 5.88 21.53
C ASP A 86 -11.25 7.28 22.16
N GLU A 87 -10.84 8.33 21.44
CA GLU A 87 -11.01 9.74 21.84
C GLU A 87 -12.48 10.19 21.73
N MET A 88 -13.42 9.25 21.52
CA MET A 88 -14.87 9.45 21.38
C MET A 88 -15.70 8.66 22.42
N ASP A 89 -15.14 8.29 23.56
CA ASP A 89 -15.94 7.81 24.71
C ASP A 89 -16.17 8.96 25.71
N PRO A 90 -17.41 9.52 25.85
CA PRO A 90 -17.74 10.48 26.90
C PRO A 90 -17.92 9.85 28.28
#